data_AF-A0A7H8NL36-F1
#
_entry.id   AF-A0A7H8NL36-F1
#
_cell.length_a   1.000
_cell.length_b   1.000
_cell.length_c   1.000
_cell.angle_alpha   90.00
_cell.angle_beta   90.00
_cell.angle_gamma   90.00
#
_symmetry.space_group_name_H-M   'P 1'
#
loop_
_entity.id
_entity.type
_entity.pdbx_description
1 polymer ?
#
loop_
_entity_poly.entity_id
_entity_poly.type
_entity_poly.pdbx_seq_one_letter_code
_entity_poly.pdbx_strand_id
1 'polypeptide(L)'
;MFQRATADQLWRMLRPTDQHDRITRDTLNALKNSGLTRVETRLKSGHQLWVLTEKGHKEAKQLLPKTVRISALRKPTFDNEGRPVESNGYDEHAAAVTSTAAVLTGAGYGTPLSWQTEIAHRLPYGYTQYADLTMRAPDAGVPAMLLEVDRVTEPIEDLVDKLRRYTEWFELLAPKVDVNRERAVRRQTAISWVGVGGGESRSCWAGDWCYGAGQWVFVGGWAAVMR
;
A
#
# COMPACT_ATOMS: atom_id res chain seq x y z
N MET A 1 6.67 -0.86 4.84
CA MET A 1 7.01 -2.18 4.30
C MET A 1 5.81 -3.11 4.43
N PHE A 2 5.44 -3.80 3.34
CA PHE A 2 4.22 -4.61 3.21
C PHE A 2 4.08 -5.71 4.27
N GLN A 3 2.82 -6.03 4.58
CA GLN A 3 2.48 -7.13 5.48
C GLN A 3 2.65 -8.50 4.82
N ARG A 4 2.36 -8.58 3.51
CA ARG A 4 2.36 -9.79 2.70
C ARG A 4 2.66 -9.44 1.25
N ALA A 5 3.33 -10.34 0.54
CA ALA A 5 3.68 -10.15 -0.87
C ALA A 5 3.95 -11.50 -1.55
N THR A 6 3.73 -11.58 -2.85
CA THR A 6 4.21 -12.69 -3.67
C THR A 6 5.69 -12.48 -4.03
N ALA A 7 6.37 -13.55 -4.46
CA ALA A 7 7.74 -13.44 -4.93
C ALA A 7 7.88 -12.54 -6.16
N ASP A 8 6.94 -12.63 -7.11
CA ASP A 8 6.85 -11.74 -8.28
C ASP A 8 6.71 -10.26 -7.87
N GLN A 9 5.83 -9.95 -6.91
CA GLN A 9 5.66 -8.57 -6.43
C GLN A 9 6.95 -8.02 -5.80
N LEU A 10 7.59 -8.79 -4.93
CA LEU A 10 8.88 -8.41 -4.32
C LEU A 10 9.97 -8.24 -5.37
N TRP A 11 10.00 -9.14 -6.36
CA TRP A 11 10.93 -9.08 -7.47
C TRP A 11 10.74 -7.82 -8.33
N ARG A 12 9.51 -7.50 -8.75
CA ARG A 12 9.20 -6.28 -9.52
C ARG A 12 9.59 -5.01 -8.78
N MET A 13 9.47 -5.00 -7.45
CA MET A 13 9.89 -3.86 -6.62
C MET A 13 11.40 -3.71 -6.51
N LEU A 14 12.12 -4.82 -6.34
CA LEU A 14 13.54 -4.81 -6.05
C LEU A 14 14.41 -4.79 -7.30
N ARG A 15 13.92 -5.41 -8.38
CA ARG A 15 14.64 -5.65 -9.63
C ARG A 15 13.70 -5.62 -10.84
N PRO A 16 13.07 -4.47 -11.13
CA PRO A 16 12.07 -4.35 -12.20
C PRO A 16 12.62 -4.67 -13.60
N THR A 17 13.94 -4.63 -13.79
CA THR A 17 14.59 -4.86 -15.08
C THR A 17 15.03 -6.31 -15.32
N ASP A 18 15.02 -7.16 -14.29
CA ASP A 18 15.35 -8.58 -14.46
C ASP A 18 14.20 -9.29 -15.22
N GLN A 19 14.38 -10.54 -15.65
CA GLN A 19 13.34 -11.30 -16.39
C GLN A 19 12.53 -12.28 -15.54
N HIS A 20 13.03 -12.72 -14.38
CA HIS A 20 12.37 -13.77 -13.59
C HIS A 20 12.60 -13.62 -12.08
N ASP A 21 11.60 -14.03 -11.30
CA ASP A 21 11.57 -13.97 -9.84
C ASP A 21 12.32 -15.09 -9.10
N ARG A 22 13.06 -15.94 -9.83
CA ARG A 22 13.66 -17.19 -9.29
C ARG A 22 14.52 -16.94 -8.06
N ILE A 23 15.39 -15.93 -8.13
CA ILE A 23 16.28 -15.56 -7.01
C ILE A 23 15.46 -15.16 -5.77
N THR A 24 14.36 -14.43 -5.97
CA THR A 24 13.46 -14.02 -4.90
C THR A 24 12.78 -15.24 -4.27
N ARG A 25 12.29 -16.19 -5.07
CA ARG A 25 11.70 -17.44 -4.58
C ARG A 25 12.70 -18.28 -3.79
N ASP A 26 13.91 -18.45 -4.30
CA ASP A 26 14.97 -19.21 -3.64
C ASP A 26 15.35 -18.56 -2.30
N THR A 27 15.44 -17.24 -2.26
CA THR A 27 15.70 -16.47 -1.03
C THR A 27 14.56 -16.63 -0.01
N LEU A 28 13.30 -16.54 -0.45
CA LEU A 28 12.14 -16.73 0.42
C LEU A 28 12.09 -18.14 1.01
N ASN A 29 12.46 -19.16 0.22
CA ASN A 29 12.58 -20.54 0.71
C ASN A 29 13.70 -20.69 1.74
N ALA A 30 14.86 -20.06 1.53
CA ALA A 30 15.95 -20.07 2.50
C ALA A 30 15.56 -19.38 3.82
N LEU A 31 14.87 -18.23 3.74
CA LEU A 31 14.34 -17.51 4.90
C LEU A 31 13.27 -18.34 5.63
N LYS A 32 12.43 -19.08 4.90
CA LYS A 32 11.44 -20.00 5.46
C LYS A 32 12.10 -21.14 6.21
N ASN A 33 13.13 -21.75 5.64
CA ASN A 33 13.91 -22.81 6.31
C ASN A 33 14.57 -22.31 7.60
N SER A 34 14.91 -21.03 7.67
CA SER A 34 15.46 -20.36 8.85
C SER A 34 14.39 -19.86 9.85
N GLY A 35 13.11 -20.07 9.53
CA GLY A 35 11.96 -19.66 10.35
C GLY A 35 11.65 -18.16 10.32
N LEU A 36 12.15 -17.41 9.34
CA LEU A 36 11.98 -15.95 9.24
C LEU A 36 10.74 -15.56 8.40
N THR A 37 10.37 -16.39 7.45
CA THR A 37 9.16 -16.22 6.64
C THR A 37 8.32 -17.48 6.66
N ARG A 38 7.04 -17.35 6.29
CA ARG A 38 6.15 -18.47 6.01
C ARG A 38 5.26 -18.15 4.81
N VAL A 39 4.78 -19.19 4.15
CA VAL A 39 3.68 -19.06 3.19
C VAL A 39 2.39 -19.00 4.01
N GLU A 40 1.61 -17.95 3.82
CA GLU A 40 0.32 -17.79 4.47
C GLU A 40 -0.79 -18.51 3.71
N THR A 41 -0.85 -18.27 2.40
CA THR A 41 -1.82 -18.91 1.51
C THR A 41 -1.29 -18.95 0.09
N ARG A 42 -2.06 -19.54 -0.83
CA ARG A 42 -1.85 -19.48 -2.27
C ARG A 42 -3.01 -18.71 -2.90
N LEU A 43 -2.69 -17.67 -3.66
CA LEU A 43 -3.68 -16.88 -4.39
C LEU A 43 -4.33 -17.71 -5.50
N LYS A 44 -5.46 -17.24 -6.04
CA LYS A 44 -6.12 -17.90 -7.19
C LYS A 44 -5.23 -18.00 -8.42
N SER A 45 -4.28 -17.07 -8.57
CA SER A 45 -3.25 -17.08 -9.61
C SER A 45 -2.22 -18.22 -9.46
N GLY A 46 -2.23 -18.96 -8.34
CA GLY A 46 -1.24 -19.99 -8.02
C GLY A 46 0.00 -19.45 -7.31
N HIS A 47 0.17 -18.13 -7.24
CA HIS A 47 1.28 -17.51 -6.51
C HIS A 47 1.14 -17.70 -5.00
N GLN A 48 2.26 -17.99 -4.34
CA GLN A 48 2.33 -18.06 -2.88
C GLN A 48 2.43 -16.67 -2.28
N LEU A 49 1.62 -16.44 -1.25
CA LEU A 49 1.65 -15.21 -0.47
C LEU A 49 2.52 -15.41 0.77
N TRP A 50 3.57 -14.60 0.88
CA TRP A 50 4.60 -14.72 1.90
C TRP A 50 4.44 -13.66 2.98
N VAL A 51 4.65 -14.04 4.23
CA VAL A 51 4.63 -13.15 5.40
C VAL A 51 5.85 -13.38 6.29
N LEU A 52 6.22 -12.35 7.05
CA LEU A 52 7.21 -12.47 8.13
C LEU A 52 6.62 -13.26 9.30
N THR A 53 7.43 -14.14 9.89
CA THR A 53 7.13 -14.73 11.21
C THR A 53 7.43 -13.72 12.31
N GLU A 54 7.10 -14.05 13.56
CA GLU A 54 7.49 -13.22 14.71
C GLU A 54 9.01 -13.04 14.80
N LYS A 55 9.77 -14.13 14.57
CA LYS A 55 11.23 -14.11 14.49
C LYS A 55 11.70 -13.19 13.36
N GLY A 56 11.15 -13.36 12.16
CA GLY A 56 11.49 -12.53 11.00
C GLY A 56 11.18 -11.05 11.22
N HIS A 57 10.06 -10.73 11.89
CA HIS A 57 9.69 -9.36 12.23
C HIS A 57 10.70 -8.72 13.19
N LYS A 58 11.13 -9.46 14.21
CA LYS A 58 12.15 -9.02 15.17
C LYS A 58 13.49 -8.74 14.48
N GLU A 59 13.94 -9.63 13.61
CA GLU A 59 15.20 -9.45 12.86
C GLU A 59 15.10 -8.30 11.85
N ALA A 60 14.01 -8.21 11.10
CA ALA A 60 13.77 -7.10 10.17
C ALA A 60 13.80 -5.74 10.90
N LYS A 61 13.24 -5.66 12.11
CA LYS A 61 13.25 -4.45 12.94
C LYS A 61 14.66 -4.03 13.39
N GLN A 62 15.60 -4.98 13.49
CA GLN A 62 16.99 -4.70 13.84
C GLN A 62 17.79 -4.23 12.62
N LEU A 63 17.46 -4.75 11.43
CA LEU A 63 18.18 -4.46 10.18
C LEU A 63 17.70 -3.18 9.49
N LEU A 64 16.41 -2.86 9.60
CA LEU A 64 15.82 -1.72 8.89
C LEU A 64 16.03 -0.39 9.64
N PRO A 65 16.15 0.74 8.91
CA PRO A 65 16.19 2.06 9.53
C PRO A 65 14.98 2.30 10.43
N LYS A 66 15.16 3.01 11.54
CA LYS A 66 14.08 3.33 12.51
C LYS A 66 12.91 4.11 11.89
N THR A 67 13.14 4.78 10.77
CA THR A 67 12.14 5.52 9.99
C THR A 67 11.23 4.60 9.17
N VAL A 68 11.62 3.34 8.94
CA VAL A 68 10.83 2.37 8.19
C VAL A 68 9.86 1.68 9.13
N ARG A 69 8.57 1.84 8.84
CA ARG A 69 7.51 1.09 9.51
C ARG A 69 7.35 -0.29 8.87
N ILE A 70 7.51 -1.33 9.67
CA ILE A 70 7.16 -2.70 9.32
C ILE A 70 5.68 -2.88 9.61
N SER A 71 4.91 -3.44 8.66
CA SER A 71 3.49 -3.73 8.86
C SER A 71 3.23 -4.64 10.06
N ALA A 72 1.98 -4.66 10.53
CA ALA A 72 1.58 -5.42 11.70
C ALA A 72 1.89 -6.92 11.54
N LEU A 73 2.42 -7.53 12.61
CA LEU A 73 2.72 -8.97 12.64
C LEU A 73 1.44 -9.78 12.42
N ARG A 74 1.46 -10.66 11.43
CA ARG A 74 0.33 -11.54 11.12
C ARG A 74 0.48 -12.89 11.83
N LYS A 75 -0.19 -12.99 12.97
CA LYS A 75 -0.21 -14.22 13.77
C LYS A 75 -1.04 -15.29 13.05
N PRO A 76 -0.56 -16.54 12.97
CA PRO A 76 -1.37 -17.63 12.46
C PRO A 76 -2.61 -17.82 13.35
N THR A 77 -3.75 -17.98 12.71
CA THR A 77 -5.03 -18.30 13.34
C THR A 77 -5.28 -19.79 13.24
N PHE A 78 -5.80 -20.38 14.31
CA PHE A 78 -6.12 -21.81 14.38
C PHE A 78 -7.58 -22.00 14.76
N ASP A 79 -8.20 -23.05 14.24
CA ASP A 79 -9.55 -23.46 14.64
C ASP A 79 -9.52 -24.16 16.01
N ASN A 80 -10.70 -24.57 16.48
CA ASN A 80 -10.83 -25.25 17.78
C ASN A 80 -10.09 -26.60 17.82
N GLU A 81 -9.77 -27.16 16.65
CA GLU A 81 -9.00 -28.40 16.49
C GLU A 81 -7.49 -28.14 16.28
N GLY A 82 -7.04 -26.89 16.39
CA GLY A 82 -5.64 -26.51 16.24
C GLY A 82 -5.12 -26.52 14.80
N ARG A 83 -6.01 -26.57 13.80
CA ARG A 83 -5.65 -26.50 12.38
C ARG A 83 -5.59 -25.05 11.91
N PRO A 84 -4.66 -24.69 11.02
CA PRO A 84 -4.59 -23.33 10.49
C PRO A 84 -5.88 -22.95 9.78
N VAL A 85 -6.42 -21.78 10.10
CA VAL A 85 -7.60 -21.21 9.43
C VAL A 85 -7.11 -20.33 8.28
N GLU A 86 -7.57 -20.63 7.07
CA GLU A 86 -7.34 -19.76 5.91
C GLU A 86 -8.14 -18.44 6.06
N SER A 87 -7.51 -17.32 5.72
CA SER A 87 -8.10 -15.99 5.89
C SER A 87 -9.21 -15.73 4.86
N ASN A 88 -10.27 -15.05 5.31
CA ASN A 88 -11.46 -14.75 4.52
C ASN A 88 -11.15 -13.63 3.49
N GLY A 89 -10.80 -13.98 2.26
CA GLY A 89 -10.92 -13.13 1.05
C GLY A 89 -10.02 -11.88 0.92
N TYR A 90 -9.48 -11.36 2.03
CA TYR A 90 -8.68 -10.13 2.05
C TYR A 90 -7.28 -10.32 1.44
N ASP A 91 -6.87 -11.56 1.15
CA ASP A 91 -5.55 -11.89 0.56
C ASP A 91 -5.38 -11.35 -0.87
N GLU A 92 -6.43 -11.43 -1.69
CA GLU A 92 -6.40 -10.90 -3.07
C GLU A 92 -6.32 -9.36 -3.07
N HIS A 93 -7.04 -8.69 -2.15
CA HIS A 93 -6.97 -7.23 -2.01
C HIS A 93 -5.55 -6.75 -1.71
N ALA A 94 -4.90 -7.29 -0.69
CA ALA A 94 -3.54 -6.85 -0.38
C ALA A 94 -2.51 -7.29 -1.41
N ALA A 95 -2.75 -8.40 -2.12
CA ALA A 95 -1.95 -8.73 -3.27
C ALA A 95 -2.10 -7.64 -4.34
N ALA A 96 -3.31 -7.17 -4.64
CA ALA A 96 -3.54 -6.06 -5.56
C ALA A 96 -2.84 -4.77 -5.10
N VAL A 97 -2.99 -4.40 -3.82
CA VAL A 97 -2.29 -3.24 -3.22
C VAL A 97 -0.77 -3.33 -3.41
N THR A 98 -0.20 -4.50 -3.13
CA THR A 98 1.26 -4.71 -3.23
C THR A 98 1.72 -4.70 -4.69
N SER A 99 0.93 -5.26 -5.62
CA SER A 99 1.17 -5.18 -7.05
C SER A 99 1.18 -3.72 -7.54
N THR A 100 0.24 -2.90 -7.09
CA THR A 100 0.19 -1.47 -7.43
C THR A 100 1.45 -0.75 -6.96
N ALA A 101 1.90 -1.01 -5.73
CA ALA A 101 3.15 -0.44 -5.23
C ALA A 101 4.38 -0.89 -6.04
N ALA A 102 4.37 -2.14 -6.54
CA ALA A 102 5.43 -2.65 -7.41
C ALA A 102 5.48 -1.94 -8.76
N VAL A 103 4.32 -1.71 -9.39
CA VAL A 103 4.22 -0.95 -10.65
C VAL A 103 4.72 0.49 -10.44
N LEU A 104 4.27 1.15 -9.37
CA LEU A 104 4.69 2.52 -9.06
C LEU A 104 6.20 2.61 -8.81
N THR A 105 6.75 1.68 -8.04
CA THR A 105 8.21 1.60 -7.79
C THR A 105 8.98 1.40 -9.10
N GLY A 106 8.52 0.49 -9.98
CA GLY A 106 9.13 0.27 -11.29
C GLY A 106 9.05 1.49 -12.22
N ALA A 107 8.03 2.33 -12.06
CA ALA A 107 7.89 3.60 -12.76
C ALA A 107 8.70 4.76 -12.15
N GLY A 108 9.50 4.49 -11.10
CA GLY A 108 10.35 5.48 -10.44
C GLY A 108 9.67 6.26 -9.32
N TYR A 109 8.46 5.87 -8.90
CA TYR A 109 7.78 6.47 -7.76
C TYR A 109 8.11 5.73 -6.46
N GLY A 110 8.85 6.42 -5.59
CA GLY A 110 9.23 5.89 -4.28
C GLY A 110 10.19 4.70 -4.36
N THR A 111 10.33 4.01 -3.23
CA THR A 111 11.19 2.84 -3.05
C THR A 111 10.42 1.73 -2.32
N PRO A 112 10.88 0.47 -2.36
CA PRO A 112 10.23 -0.63 -1.64
C PRO A 112 10.01 -0.36 -0.13
N LEU A 113 10.83 0.50 0.47
CA LEU A 113 10.77 0.87 1.88
C LEU A 113 9.92 2.13 2.16
N SER A 114 9.60 2.95 1.14
CA SER A 114 8.76 4.13 1.32
C SER A 114 7.27 3.80 1.40
N TRP A 115 6.85 2.64 0.88
CA TRP A 115 5.45 2.23 0.85
C TRP A 115 4.97 1.67 2.20
N GLN A 116 3.78 2.11 2.60
CA GLN A 116 3.09 1.68 3.82
C GLN A 116 1.62 1.42 3.54
N THR A 117 1.09 0.32 4.08
CA THR A 117 -0.32 -0.05 3.97
C THR A 117 -1.04 0.20 5.29
N GLU A 118 -2.37 0.34 5.25
CA GLU A 118 -3.25 0.43 6.43
C GLU A 118 -2.84 1.55 7.40
N ILE A 119 -2.47 2.71 6.84
CA ILE A 119 -2.12 3.88 7.66
C ILE A 119 -3.39 4.59 8.11
N ALA A 120 -3.50 4.78 9.43
CA ALA A 120 -4.60 5.46 10.10
C ALA A 120 -4.55 6.98 9.88
N HIS A 121 -5.59 7.52 9.25
CA HIS A 121 -5.87 8.93 9.03
C HIS A 121 -6.99 9.36 9.97
N ARG A 122 -6.60 9.92 11.12
CA ARG A 122 -7.52 10.36 12.17
C ARG A 122 -8.08 11.74 11.83
N LEU A 123 -9.40 11.85 11.85
CA LEU A 123 -10.14 13.10 11.70
C LEU A 123 -10.47 13.70 13.07
N PRO A 124 -10.69 15.03 13.16
CA PRO A 124 -10.90 15.72 14.44
C PRO A 124 -12.12 15.25 15.22
N TYR A 125 -13.11 14.69 14.53
CA TYR A 125 -14.35 14.18 15.11
C TYR A 125 -14.26 12.70 15.55
N GLY A 126 -13.04 12.17 15.71
CA GLY A 126 -12.79 10.83 16.26
C GLY A 126 -12.86 9.68 15.26
N TYR A 127 -13.29 9.93 14.02
CA TYR A 127 -13.27 8.94 12.96
C TYR A 127 -11.85 8.66 12.48
N THR A 128 -11.55 7.39 12.21
CA THR A 128 -10.26 6.97 11.64
C THR A 128 -10.49 6.27 10.31
N GLN A 129 -10.02 6.89 9.24
CA GLN A 129 -9.99 6.31 7.90
C GLN A 129 -8.65 5.58 7.72
N TYR A 130 -8.61 4.47 6.99
CA TYR A 130 -7.37 3.76 6.68
C TYR A 130 -7.14 3.81 5.18
N ALA A 131 -5.96 4.29 4.75
CA ALA A 131 -5.60 4.20 3.35
C ALA A 131 -4.97 2.85 3.04
N ASP A 132 -5.30 2.32 1.87
CA ASP A 132 -4.77 1.04 1.39
C ASP A 132 -3.26 1.12 1.18
N LEU A 133 -2.78 2.24 0.61
CA LEU A 133 -1.38 2.43 0.29
C LEU A 133 -0.97 3.91 0.38
N THR A 134 0.14 4.17 1.05
CA THR A 134 0.74 5.50 1.22
C THR A 134 2.24 5.45 0.94
N MET A 135 2.80 6.52 0.40
CA MET A 135 4.20 6.61 0.02
C MET A 135 4.93 7.72 0.77
N ARG A 136 5.88 7.39 1.64
CA ARG A 136 6.84 8.35 2.21
C ARG A 136 8.02 8.62 1.25
N ALA A 137 7.78 9.38 0.19
CA ALA A 137 8.82 9.75 -0.79
C ALA A 137 9.03 11.28 -0.82
N PRO A 138 10.03 11.83 -0.11
CA PRO A 138 10.32 13.26 -0.11
C PRO A 138 10.87 13.76 -1.46
N ASP A 139 11.52 12.88 -2.22
CA ASP A 139 12.04 13.08 -3.57
C ASP A 139 10.96 13.18 -4.64
N ALA A 140 9.77 12.61 -4.41
CA ALA A 140 8.63 12.75 -5.31
C ALA A 140 8.00 14.15 -5.26
N GLY A 141 8.47 15.05 -4.39
CA GLY A 141 7.94 16.41 -4.21
C GLY A 141 6.54 16.48 -3.59
N VAL A 142 5.78 15.38 -3.58
CA VAL A 142 4.43 15.27 -3.01
C VAL A 142 4.21 13.90 -2.33
N PRO A 143 3.63 13.87 -1.12
CA PRO A 143 2.96 12.69 -0.58
C PRO A 143 1.99 12.06 -1.59
N ALA A 144 2.14 10.76 -1.84
CA ALA A 144 1.16 9.99 -2.59
C ALA A 144 0.34 9.09 -1.66
N MET A 145 -0.98 9.15 -1.82
CA MET A 145 -1.93 8.24 -1.20
C MET A 145 -2.75 7.58 -2.29
N LEU A 146 -2.85 6.25 -2.23
CA LEU A 146 -3.74 5.50 -3.09
C LEU A 146 -4.90 4.97 -2.26
N LEU A 147 -6.08 5.18 -2.83
CA LEU A 147 -7.36 4.82 -2.26
C LEU A 147 -8.02 3.81 -3.19
N GLU A 148 -8.45 2.69 -2.64
CA GLU A 148 -9.40 1.83 -3.32
C GLU A 148 -10.72 2.57 -3.49
N VAL A 149 -11.34 2.47 -4.65
CA VAL A 149 -12.69 2.94 -4.93
C VAL A 149 -13.42 1.77 -5.60
N ASP A 150 -14.21 1.01 -4.85
CA ASP A 150 -14.94 -0.12 -5.41
C ASP A 150 -16.34 0.30 -5.86
N ARG A 151 -16.45 0.79 -7.10
CA ARG A 151 -17.76 1.14 -7.68
C ARG A 151 -18.69 -0.04 -7.94
N VAL A 152 -18.22 -1.28 -7.77
CA VAL A 152 -19.03 -2.49 -8.00
C VAL A 152 -19.80 -2.86 -6.74
N THR A 153 -19.17 -2.73 -5.57
CA THR A 153 -19.78 -3.15 -4.29
C THR A 153 -20.02 -2.00 -3.30
N GLU A 154 -19.41 -0.84 -3.50
CA GLU A 154 -19.55 0.33 -2.64
C GLU A 154 -20.60 1.30 -3.25
N PRO A 155 -21.65 1.69 -2.51
CA PRO A 155 -22.60 2.71 -2.93
C PRO A 155 -21.92 4.04 -3.27
N ILE A 156 -22.51 4.80 -4.20
CA ILE A 156 -21.92 6.07 -4.66
C ILE A 156 -21.84 7.07 -3.51
N GLU A 157 -22.85 7.12 -2.66
CA GLU A 157 -22.90 7.94 -1.45
C GLU A 157 -21.73 7.64 -0.50
N ASP A 158 -21.41 6.36 -0.28
CA ASP A 158 -20.29 5.93 0.57
C ASP A 158 -18.95 6.35 -0.04
N LEU A 159 -18.82 6.24 -1.37
CA LEU A 159 -17.65 6.73 -2.10
C LEU A 159 -17.48 8.24 -2.01
N VAL A 160 -18.56 9.01 -2.16
CA VAL A 160 -18.54 10.46 -2.01
C VAL A 160 -18.10 10.83 -0.60
N ASP A 161 -18.67 10.17 0.42
CA ASP A 161 -18.30 10.39 1.81
C ASP A 161 -16.85 10.00 2.09
N LYS A 162 -16.34 8.92 1.49
CA LYS A 162 -14.93 8.50 1.57
C LYS A 162 -14.00 9.55 0.98
N LEU A 163 -14.29 10.04 -0.23
CA LEU A 163 -13.50 11.08 -0.88
C LEU A 163 -13.55 12.40 -0.09
N ARG A 164 -14.71 12.76 0.45
CA ARG A 164 -14.87 13.92 1.32
C ARG A 164 -14.00 13.81 2.57
N ARG A 165 -14.03 12.68 3.27
CA ARG A 165 -13.20 12.43 4.47
C ARG A 165 -11.70 12.55 4.19
N TYR A 166 -11.24 12.02 3.06
CA TYR A 166 -9.84 12.19 2.66
C TYR A 166 -9.50 13.65 2.34
N THR A 167 -10.40 14.36 1.66
CA THR A 167 -10.25 15.80 1.40
C THR A 167 -10.13 16.58 2.71
N GLU A 168 -11.05 16.35 3.66
CA GLU A 168 -11.00 16.95 4.99
C GLU A 168 -9.70 16.62 5.72
N TRP A 169 -9.20 15.38 5.60
CA TRP A 169 -7.94 14.97 6.20
C TRP A 169 -6.74 15.70 5.61
N PHE A 170 -6.66 15.84 4.28
CA PHE A 170 -5.59 16.59 3.60
C PHE A 170 -5.62 18.09 3.91
N GLU A 171 -6.79 18.63 4.22
CA GLU A 171 -6.93 20.03 4.67
C GLU A 171 -6.40 20.25 6.09
N LEU A 172 -6.26 19.20 6.91
CA LEU A 172 -5.68 19.32 8.25
C LEU A 172 -4.24 19.83 8.19
N LEU A 173 -3.88 20.63 9.18
CA LEU A 173 -2.51 21.10 9.36
C LEU A 173 -1.69 20.07 10.16
N ALA A 174 -0.42 19.93 9.80
CA ALA A 174 0.53 19.21 10.63
C ALA A 174 0.60 19.86 12.03
N PRO A 175 0.84 19.08 13.09
CA PRO A 175 0.77 19.60 14.44
C PRO A 175 2.00 20.50 14.64
N LYS A 176 1.81 21.68 15.23
CA LYS A 176 2.88 22.68 15.43
C LYS A 176 3.43 23.31 14.14
N VAL A 177 2.71 23.21 13.02
CA VAL A 177 3.08 23.94 11.80
C VAL A 177 2.78 25.43 11.93
N ASP A 178 3.59 26.28 11.29
CA ASP A 178 3.26 27.68 11.09
C ASP A 178 2.10 27.79 10.10
N VAL A 179 0.94 28.18 10.62
CA VAL A 179 -0.33 28.27 9.88
C VAL A 179 -0.23 29.27 8.73
N ASN A 180 0.50 30.37 8.90
CA ASN A 180 0.59 31.43 7.89
C ASN A 180 1.47 30.99 6.72
N ARG A 181 2.61 30.35 7.04
CA ARG A 181 3.51 29.76 6.04
C ARG A 181 2.81 28.67 5.24
N GLU A 182 2.12 27.76 5.92
CA GLU A 182 1.44 26.62 5.29
C GLU A 182 0.29 27.09 4.37
N ARG A 183 -0.52 28.05 4.81
CA ARG A 183 -1.58 28.65 3.99
C ARG A 183 -1.04 29.40 2.77
N ALA A 184 0.13 30.03 2.88
CA ALA A 184 0.76 30.72 1.74
C ALA A 184 1.25 29.74 0.67
N VAL A 185 1.84 28.60 1.07
CA VAL A 185 2.24 27.52 0.15
C VAL A 185 1.03 26.92 -0.54
N ARG A 186 -0.05 26.62 0.21
CA ARG A 186 -1.27 26.02 -0.34
C ARG A 186 -1.97 26.88 -1.40
N ARG A 187 -1.87 28.21 -1.34
CA ARG A 187 -2.46 29.12 -2.34
C ARG A 187 -1.77 29.06 -3.71
N GLN A 188 -0.62 28.40 -3.82
CA GLN A 188 0.18 28.33 -5.05
C GLN A 188 0.08 26.95 -5.74
N THR A 189 -0.64 25.98 -5.18
CA THR A 189 -0.65 24.58 -5.65
C THR A 189 -2.00 23.90 -5.45
N ALA A 190 -2.48 23.13 -6.43
CA ALA A 190 -3.74 22.39 -6.36
C ALA A 190 -3.55 20.92 -5.94
N ILE A 191 -4.56 20.32 -5.29
CA ILE A 191 -4.68 18.86 -5.12
C ILE A 191 -5.07 18.25 -6.48
N SER A 192 -4.35 17.22 -6.91
CA SER A 192 -4.65 16.50 -8.15
C SER A 192 -5.12 15.08 -7.87
N TRP A 193 -6.26 14.72 -8.45
CA TRP A 193 -6.82 13.36 -8.42
C TRP A 193 -6.55 12.69 -9.76
N VAL A 194 -5.94 11.49 -9.75
CA VAL A 194 -5.63 10.73 -10.96
C VAL A 194 -6.23 9.32 -10.84
N GLY A 195 -7.03 8.88 -11.80
CA GLY A 195 -7.59 7.52 -11.83
C GLY A 195 -6.64 6.52 -12.47
N VAL A 196 -6.53 5.32 -11.90
CA VAL A 196 -5.78 4.20 -12.49
C VAL A 196 -6.70 2.98 -12.60
N GLY A 197 -6.97 2.52 -13.83
CA GLY A 197 -7.81 1.35 -14.11
C GLY A 197 -6.98 0.07 -14.20
N GLY A 198 -7.40 -0.97 -13.46
CA GLY A 198 -6.81 -2.31 -13.54
C GLY A 198 -7.43 -3.14 -14.66
N GLY A 199 -6.78 -3.17 -15.83
CA GLY A 199 -7.12 -4.03 -16.96
C GLY A 199 -5.98 -4.04 -17.99
N GLU A 200 -5.80 -5.17 -18.67
CA GLU A 200 -4.74 -5.43 -19.67
C GLU A 200 -4.42 -4.22 -20.57
N SER A 201 -3.18 -3.74 -20.46
CA SER A 201 -2.46 -2.85 -21.38
C SER A 201 -3.30 -2.12 -22.43
N ARG A 202 -3.89 -0.98 -22.05
CA ARG A 202 -4.04 0.19 -22.93
C ARG A 202 -3.74 1.46 -22.14
N SER A 203 -2.76 2.21 -22.61
CA SER A 203 -2.44 3.56 -22.17
C SER A 203 -3.64 4.48 -22.39
N CYS A 204 -4.32 4.87 -21.31
CA CYS A 204 -5.33 5.93 -21.34
C CYS A 204 -4.80 7.09 -20.49
N TRP A 205 -4.16 8.06 -21.13
CA TRP A 205 -3.90 9.37 -20.55
C TRP A 205 -4.99 10.32 -21.04
N ALA A 206 -5.63 11.01 -20.09
CA ALA A 206 -6.68 12.01 -20.26
C ALA A 206 -7.97 11.52 -20.96
N GLY A 207 -9.05 11.39 -20.18
CA GLY A 207 -10.42 11.54 -20.68
C GLY A 207 -11.30 10.29 -20.68
N ASP A 208 -10.75 9.08 -20.81
CA ASP A 208 -11.57 7.86 -20.96
C ASP A 208 -11.27 6.79 -19.90
N TRP A 209 -12.31 6.37 -19.17
CA TRP A 209 -12.25 5.44 -18.04
C TRP A 209 -12.51 4.00 -18.51
N CYS A 210 -11.54 3.09 -18.32
CA CYS A 210 -11.71 1.65 -18.59
C CYS A 210 -12.19 0.88 -17.34
N TYR A 211 -13.09 -0.09 -17.56
CA TYR A 211 -13.74 -0.90 -16.52
C TYR A 211 -12.96 -2.19 -16.19
N GLY A 212 -12.82 -2.48 -14.89
CA GLY A 212 -12.24 -3.70 -14.33
C GLY A 212 -12.31 -3.66 -12.79
N ALA A 213 -12.42 -4.83 -12.15
CA ALA A 213 -12.56 -4.94 -10.69
C ALA A 213 -11.33 -4.32 -9.98
N GLY A 214 -11.59 -3.39 -9.06
CA GLY A 214 -10.59 -2.57 -8.36
C GLY A 214 -10.21 -1.31 -9.13
N GLN A 215 -11.01 -0.25 -9.00
CA GLN A 215 -10.61 1.07 -9.48
C GLN A 215 -9.79 1.77 -8.39
N TRP A 216 -8.60 2.25 -8.76
CA TRP A 216 -7.72 2.96 -7.84
C TRP A 216 -7.76 4.44 -8.15
N VAL A 217 -7.84 5.25 -7.10
CA VAL A 217 -7.67 6.70 -7.21
C VAL A 217 -6.39 7.10 -6.52
N PHE A 218 -5.50 7.72 -7.29
CA PHE A 218 -4.29 8.36 -6.81
C PHE A 218 -4.64 9.78 -6.35
N VAL A 219 -4.23 10.10 -5.13
CA VAL A 219 -4.34 11.44 -4.56
C VAL A 219 -2.92 11.96 -4.33
N GLY A 220 -2.54 12.96 -5.13
CA GLY A 220 -1.31 13.73 -4.93
C GLY A 220 -1.64 15.04 -4.21
N GLY A 221 -1.12 15.21 -2.99
CA GLY A 221 -1.30 16.42 -2.18
C GLY A 221 -0.01 16.76 -1.42
N TRP A 222 0.35 18.05 -1.39
CA TRP A 222 1.70 18.55 -1.06
C TRP A 222 2.26 18.27 0.34
N ALA A 223 3.59 18.40 0.37
CA ALA A 223 4.52 18.16 1.46
C ALA A 223 4.29 19.01 2.72
N ALA A 224 3.79 18.37 3.77
CA ALA A 224 4.18 18.71 5.14
C ALA A 224 4.15 17.43 5.97
N VAL A 225 5.33 16.81 6.13
CA VAL A 225 5.63 15.73 7.08
C VAL A 225 4.51 14.69 7.20
N MET A 226 4.58 13.64 6.38
CA MET A 226 3.87 12.40 6.70
C MET A 226 4.18 12.04 8.15
N ARG A 227 3.18 12.16 9.03
CA ARG A 227 3.29 11.82 10.45
C ARG A 227 3.50 10.33 10.58
#